data_AF-X6MW18-F1
#
_entry.id   AF-X6MW18-F1
#
_cell.length_a   1.000
_cell.length_b   1.000
_cell.length_c   1.000
_cell.angle_alpha   90.00
_cell.angle_beta   90.00
_cell.angle_gamma   90.00
#
_symmetry.space_group_name_H-M   'P 1'
#
loop_
_entity.id
_entity.type
_entity.pdbx_description
1 polymer ?
#
loop_
_entity_poly.entity_id
_entity_poly.type
_entity_poly.pdbx_seq_one_letter_code
_entity_poly.pdbx_strand_id
1 'polypeptide(L)'
;MLPHMKTVGLQCSPEIKFSYGGKIGNTLNSHRLVTYSKQFNKSNECVELLMKYYFEMEKDISDINVLVEIGDKLNLPKVKAALESKELCEEVNKELKHSRDSLGVSSVPTFFINEKARISGGQRPLAFLEQFAKLRIPLLTERIEKEAKKLE
;
A
#
# COMPACT_ATOMS: atom_id res chain seq x y z
N MET A 1 18.15 11.11 7.54
CA MET A 1 16.98 10.46 6.90
C MET A 1 16.74 11.01 5.49
N LEU A 2 16.41 12.30 5.32
CA LEU A 2 16.05 12.87 4.02
C LEU A 2 17.13 12.73 2.91
N PRO A 3 18.43 12.97 3.18
CA PRO A 3 19.46 12.78 2.15
C PRO A 3 19.52 11.33 1.67
N HIS A 4 19.40 10.38 2.60
CA HIS A 4 19.38 8.95 2.27
C HIS A 4 18.17 8.58 1.41
N MET A 5 16.97 9.07 1.75
CA MET A 5 15.76 8.83 0.95
C MET A 5 15.91 9.38 -0.48
N LYS A 6 16.45 10.59 -0.66
CA LYS A 6 16.73 11.16 -1.99
C LYS A 6 17.68 10.28 -2.79
N THR A 7 18.77 9.83 -2.16
CA THR A 7 19.73 8.92 -2.79
C THR A 7 19.07 7.61 -3.22
N VAL A 8 18.30 6.97 -2.33
CA VAL A 8 17.62 5.70 -2.63
C VAL A 8 16.56 5.88 -3.71
N GLY A 9 15.78 6.96 -3.68
CA GLY A 9 14.79 7.29 -4.71
C GLY A 9 15.42 7.35 -6.11
N LEU A 10 16.53 8.09 -6.24
CA LEU A 10 17.28 8.20 -7.51
C LEU A 10 17.91 6.87 -7.96
N GLN A 11 18.29 5.99 -7.02
CA GLN A 11 18.77 4.64 -7.34
C GLN A 11 17.65 3.73 -7.87
N CYS A 12 16.42 3.94 -7.41
CA CYS A 12 15.25 3.21 -7.90
C CYS A 12 14.76 3.72 -9.25
N SER A 13 14.69 5.03 -9.45
CA SER A 13 14.33 5.67 -10.71
C SER A 13 14.82 7.12 -10.78
N PRO A 14 15.36 7.59 -11.92
CA PRO A 14 15.74 8.99 -12.10
C PRO A 14 14.55 9.96 -12.06
N GLU A 15 13.32 9.45 -12.16
CA GLU A 15 12.10 10.27 -12.14
C GLU A 15 11.66 10.64 -10.71
N ILE A 16 12.06 9.86 -9.69
CA ILE A 16 11.65 10.08 -8.30
C ILE A 16 12.44 11.26 -7.72
N LYS A 17 11.76 12.40 -7.55
CA LYS A 17 12.39 13.64 -7.07
C LYS A 17 11.78 14.07 -5.74
N PHE A 18 12.29 13.52 -4.64
CA PHE A 18 11.73 13.84 -3.34
C PHE A 18 11.94 15.31 -2.93
N SER A 19 10.84 15.93 -2.51
CA SER A 19 10.73 17.24 -1.89
C SER A 19 10.03 17.12 -0.53
N TYR A 20 10.39 17.98 0.42
CA TYR A 20 10.04 17.81 1.85
C TYR A 20 9.49 19.08 2.52
N GLY A 21 8.94 20.01 1.75
CA GLY A 21 8.24 21.21 2.22
C GLY A 21 6.74 21.02 2.48
N GLY A 22 6.19 19.84 2.17
CA GLY A 22 4.77 19.54 2.35
C GLY A 22 4.35 19.42 3.82
N LYS A 23 3.04 19.54 4.07
CA LYS A 23 2.48 19.43 5.41
C LYS A 23 2.33 17.97 5.84
N ILE A 24 2.85 17.64 7.03
CA ILE A 24 2.63 16.35 7.67
C ILE A 24 1.23 16.37 8.32
N GLY A 25 0.32 15.55 7.80
CA GLY A 25 -1.07 15.49 8.22
C GLY A 25 -1.56 14.08 8.53
N ASN A 26 -2.78 13.98 9.05
CA ASN A 26 -3.44 12.69 9.28
C ASN A 26 -3.86 12.06 7.94
N THR A 27 -3.41 10.83 7.67
CA THR A 27 -3.64 10.14 6.39
C THR A 27 -4.89 9.26 6.36
N LEU A 28 -5.76 9.32 7.38
CA LEU A 28 -6.98 8.49 7.44
C LEU A 28 -7.85 8.68 6.20
N ASN A 29 -8.05 9.93 5.75
CA ASN A 29 -8.81 10.19 4.53
C ASN A 29 -8.08 9.71 3.27
N SER A 30 -6.75 9.76 3.23
CA SER A 30 -5.95 9.17 2.15
C SER A 30 -6.18 7.65 2.09
N HIS A 31 -6.18 6.97 3.24
CA HIS A 31 -6.49 5.53 3.30
C HIS A 31 -7.93 5.24 2.88
N ARG A 32 -8.90 6.08 3.25
CA ARG A 32 -10.29 5.95 2.79
C ARG A 32 -10.41 6.10 1.27
N LEU A 33 -9.65 7.02 0.66
CA LEU A 33 -9.57 7.15 -0.80
C LEU A 33 -9.00 5.88 -1.44
N VAL A 34 -7.92 5.31 -0.87
CA VAL A 34 -7.35 4.04 -1.36
C VAL A 34 -8.37 2.92 -1.28
N THR A 35 -9.05 2.75 -0.13
CA THR A 35 -10.12 1.74 0.02
C THR A 35 -11.26 1.96 -0.97
N TYR A 36 -11.69 3.21 -1.17
CA TYR A 36 -12.72 3.53 -2.14
C TYR A 36 -12.30 3.18 -3.57
N SER A 37 -11.06 3.50 -3.95
CA SER A 37 -10.53 3.22 -5.29
C SER A 37 -10.38 1.71 -5.60
N LYS A 38 -10.33 0.84 -4.57
CA LYS A 38 -10.34 -0.63 -4.77
C LYS A 38 -11.60 -1.09 -5.52
N GLN A 39 -12.75 -0.43 -5.29
CA GLN A 39 -14.02 -0.74 -5.97
C GLN A 39 -13.96 -0.51 -7.49
N PHE A 40 -12.96 0.25 -7.96
CA PHE A 40 -12.74 0.59 -9.35
C PHE A 40 -11.47 -0.04 -9.93
N ASN A 41 -10.81 -0.93 -9.17
CA ASN A 41 -9.50 -1.51 -9.51
C ASN A 41 -8.40 -0.45 -9.73
N LYS A 42 -8.44 0.67 -8.99
CA LYS A 42 -7.50 1.80 -9.13
C LYS A 42 -6.67 2.10 -7.88
N SER A 43 -6.57 1.13 -6.97
CA SER A 43 -5.88 1.33 -5.69
C SER A 43 -4.39 1.56 -5.84
N ASN A 44 -3.74 0.92 -6.81
CA ASN A 44 -2.30 1.08 -7.03
C ASN A 44 -2.00 2.49 -7.54
N GLU A 45 -2.73 2.93 -8.55
CA GLU A 45 -2.63 4.26 -9.14
C GLU A 45 -2.99 5.35 -8.12
N CYS A 46 -3.96 5.08 -7.23
CA CYS A 46 -4.27 5.97 -6.11
C CYS A 46 -3.11 6.10 -5.13
N VAL A 47 -2.48 5.00 -4.73
CA VAL A 47 -1.30 5.03 -3.85
C VAL A 47 -0.14 5.76 -4.53
N GLU A 48 0.12 5.51 -5.82
CA GLU A 48 1.16 6.22 -6.55
C GLU A 48 0.92 7.73 -6.62
N LEU A 49 -0.32 8.17 -6.91
CA LEU A 49 -0.67 9.59 -6.91
C LEU A 49 -0.52 10.21 -5.52
N LEU A 50 -0.95 9.53 -4.45
CA LEU A 50 -0.76 10.00 -3.08
C LEU A 50 0.72 10.15 -2.73
N MET A 51 1.55 9.16 -3.08
CA MET A 51 2.99 9.21 -2.85
C MET A 51 3.63 10.36 -3.63
N LYS A 52 3.27 10.54 -4.90
CA LYS A 52 3.76 11.65 -5.74
C LYS A 52 3.35 13.01 -5.18
N TYR A 53 2.09 13.15 -4.82
CA TYR A 53 1.53 14.41 -4.29
C TYR A 53 2.25 14.83 -3.02
N TYR A 54 2.48 13.87 -2.11
CA TYR A 54 3.13 14.13 -0.84
C TYR A 54 4.64 14.29 -0.97
N PHE A 55 5.32 13.30 -1.55
CA PHE A 55 6.78 13.23 -1.55
C PHE A 55 7.46 14.01 -2.67
N GLU A 56 6.77 14.41 -3.72
CA GLU A 56 7.38 15.13 -4.84
C GLU A 56 6.77 16.51 -5.09
N MET A 57 5.48 16.67 -4.80
CA MET A 57 4.74 17.92 -5.07
C MET A 57 4.40 18.74 -3.82
N GLU A 58 4.80 18.27 -2.63
CA GLU A 58 4.59 18.97 -1.34
C GLU A 58 3.11 19.28 -1.02
N LYS A 59 2.17 18.55 -1.64
CA LYS A 59 0.73 18.71 -1.41
C LYS A 59 0.30 18.06 -0.09
N ASP A 60 -0.69 18.67 0.56
CA ASP A 60 -1.30 18.14 1.78
C ASP A 60 -2.30 17.03 1.46
N ILE A 61 -1.87 15.76 1.59
CA ILE A 61 -2.74 14.59 1.37
C ILE A 61 -3.75 14.34 2.49
N SER A 62 -3.80 15.21 3.51
CA SER A 62 -4.89 15.24 4.49
C SER A 62 -6.05 16.17 4.08
N ASP A 63 -5.83 17.04 3.08
CA ASP A 63 -6.86 17.95 2.55
C ASP A 63 -7.82 17.21 1.61
N ILE A 64 -9.12 17.32 1.89
CA ILE A 64 -10.19 16.71 1.08
C ILE A 64 -10.15 17.18 -0.37
N ASN A 65 -9.83 18.45 -0.64
CA ASN A 65 -9.77 18.98 -2.01
C ASN A 65 -8.63 18.34 -2.80
N VAL A 66 -7.48 18.10 -2.16
CA VAL A 66 -6.35 17.39 -2.77
C VAL A 66 -6.73 15.94 -3.07
N LEU A 67 -7.46 15.29 -2.17
CA LEU A 67 -7.94 13.92 -2.37
C LEU A 67 -9.01 13.82 -3.47
N VAL A 68 -9.89 14.82 -3.59
CA VAL A 68 -10.84 14.92 -4.71
C VAL A 68 -10.10 15.08 -6.03
N GLU A 69 -9.06 15.92 -6.09
CA GLU A 69 -8.23 16.09 -7.29
C GLU A 69 -7.60 14.75 -7.75
N ILE A 70 -7.09 13.95 -6.79
CA ILE A 70 -6.57 12.60 -7.08
C ILE A 70 -7.69 11.70 -7.61
N GLY A 71 -8.86 11.74 -6.98
CA GLY A 71 -10.03 11.00 -7.41
C GLY A 71 -10.47 11.35 -8.84
N ASP A 72 -10.46 12.64 -9.21
CA ASP A 72 -10.79 13.11 -10.55
C ASP A 72 -9.77 12.59 -11.59
N LYS A 73 -8.47 12.62 -11.28
CA LYS A 73 -7.43 12.03 -12.15
C LYS A 73 -7.63 10.55 -12.39
N LEU A 74 -8.21 9.85 -11.42
CA LEU A 74 -8.55 8.44 -11.51
C LEU A 74 -9.96 8.19 -12.02
N ASN A 75 -10.72 9.22 -12.42
CA ASN A 75 -12.11 9.11 -12.82
C ASN A 75 -12.99 8.38 -11.78
N LEU A 76 -12.78 8.66 -10.49
CA LEU A 76 -13.57 8.13 -9.38
C LEU A 76 -14.79 9.03 -9.14
N PRO A 77 -16.03 8.51 -9.20
CA PRO A 77 -17.21 9.33 -8.97
C PRO A 77 -17.38 9.65 -7.48
N LYS A 78 -18.02 10.78 -7.16
CA LYS A 78 -18.53 11.10 -5.79
C LYS A 78 -17.49 10.98 -4.66
N VAL A 79 -16.21 11.24 -4.94
CA VAL A 79 -15.09 11.07 -3.99
C VAL A 79 -15.34 11.81 -2.68
N LYS A 80 -15.80 13.06 -2.72
CA LYS A 80 -16.11 13.83 -1.51
C LYS A 80 -17.13 13.12 -0.61
N ALA A 81 -18.22 12.64 -1.18
CA ALA A 81 -19.25 11.92 -0.43
C ALA A 81 -18.73 10.58 0.13
N ALA A 82 -17.88 9.87 -0.64
CA ALA A 82 -17.21 8.67 -0.15
C ALA A 82 -16.30 8.98 1.05
N LEU A 83 -15.55 10.09 0.99
CA LEU A 83 -14.73 10.58 2.11
C LEU A 83 -15.55 11.15 3.28
N GLU A 84 -16.88 11.16 3.20
CA GLU A 84 -17.77 11.50 4.33
C GLU A 84 -18.51 10.27 4.87
N SER A 85 -18.47 9.14 4.16
CA SER A 85 -19.12 7.87 4.56
C SER A 85 -18.51 7.27 5.84
N LYS A 86 -19.38 6.89 6.78
CA LYS A 86 -18.98 6.20 8.02
C LYS A 86 -18.45 4.80 7.73
N GLU A 87 -19.04 4.12 6.76
CA GLU A 87 -18.72 2.76 6.36
C GLU A 87 -17.25 2.63 5.91
N LEU A 88 -16.78 3.56 5.08
CA LEU A 88 -15.37 3.58 4.66
C LEU A 88 -14.41 3.87 5.83
N CYS A 89 -14.83 4.67 6.80
CA CYS A 89 -14.03 4.92 8.00
C CYS A 89 -13.94 3.66 8.87
N GLU A 90 -15.05 2.95 9.06
CA GLU A 90 -15.09 1.69 9.80
C GLU A 90 -14.24 0.60 9.13
N GLU A 91 -14.30 0.49 7.80
CA GLU A 91 -13.50 -0.47 7.03
C GLU A 91 -12.00 -0.24 7.22
N VAL A 92 -11.53 1.00 7.07
CA VAL A 92 -10.11 1.36 7.26
C VAL A 92 -9.66 1.10 8.71
N ASN A 93 -10.49 1.44 9.69
CA ASN A 93 -10.18 1.19 11.11
C ASN A 93 -10.13 -0.30 11.43
N LYS A 94 -11.01 -1.10 10.81
CA LYS A 94 -11.01 -2.57 10.95
C LYS A 94 -9.75 -3.17 10.35
N GLU A 95 -9.32 -2.73 9.16
CA GLU A 95 -8.08 -3.15 8.51
C GLU A 95 -6.84 -2.80 9.36
N LEU A 96 -6.80 -1.58 9.91
CA LEU A 96 -5.73 -1.13 10.81
C LEU A 96 -5.68 -1.99 12.08
N LYS A 97 -6.83 -2.22 12.72
CA LYS A 97 -6.93 -3.04 13.94
C LYS A 97 -6.48 -4.47 13.69
N HIS A 98 -6.96 -5.08 12.61
CA HIS A 98 -6.57 -6.45 12.24
C HIS A 98 -5.06 -6.56 11.99
N SER A 99 -4.49 -5.61 11.24
CA SER A 99 -3.05 -5.58 10.95
C SER A 99 -2.21 -5.47 12.22
N ARG A 100 -2.62 -4.61 13.16
CA ARG A 100 -1.89 -4.43 14.42
C ARG A 100 -2.08 -5.60 15.39
N ASP A 101 -3.33 -5.95 15.68
CA ASP A 101 -3.67 -6.84 16.79
C ASP A 101 -3.55 -8.32 16.39
N SER A 102 -3.96 -8.67 15.17
CA SER A 102 -3.95 -10.07 14.71
C SER A 102 -2.66 -10.44 13.99
N LEU A 103 -2.10 -9.53 13.18
CA LEU A 103 -0.89 -9.80 12.39
C LEU A 103 0.40 -9.27 13.04
N GLY A 104 0.29 -8.55 14.15
CA GLY A 104 1.45 -7.99 14.87
C GLY A 104 2.26 -7.00 14.02
N VAL A 105 1.60 -6.26 13.13
CA VAL A 105 2.25 -5.23 12.30
C VAL A 105 2.41 -3.95 13.11
N SER A 106 3.66 -3.50 13.25
CA SER A 106 4.03 -2.27 13.98
C SER A 106 4.71 -1.23 13.09
N SER A 107 5.02 -1.55 11.82
CA SER A 107 5.68 -0.65 10.88
C SER A 107 5.34 -1.00 9.43
N VAL A 108 5.47 -0.02 8.55
CA VAL A 108 5.22 -0.15 7.10
C VAL A 108 6.47 0.21 6.29
N PRO A 109 6.66 -0.38 5.09
CA PRO A 109 5.84 -1.47 4.54
C PRO A 109 6.13 -2.81 5.26
N THR A 110 5.11 -3.64 5.43
CA THR A 110 5.22 -5.04 5.87
C THR A 110 4.50 -5.92 4.85
N PHE A 111 5.16 -6.99 4.42
CA PHE A 111 4.62 -7.94 3.45
C PHE A 111 4.49 -9.32 4.09
N PHE A 112 3.37 -9.98 3.85
CA PHE A 112 3.15 -11.38 4.16
C PHE A 112 3.08 -12.16 2.83
N ILE A 113 3.90 -13.20 2.69
CA ILE A 113 3.96 -14.03 1.48
C ILE A 113 3.43 -15.41 1.85
N ASN A 114 2.26 -15.74 1.30
CA ASN A 114 1.52 -17.00 1.53
C ASN A 114 1.41 -17.38 3.02
N GLU A 115 1.26 -16.39 3.91
CA GLU A 115 1.16 -16.57 5.37
C GLU A 115 2.36 -17.28 6.03
N LYS A 116 3.42 -17.58 5.26
CA LYS A 116 4.59 -18.37 5.69
C LYS A 116 5.84 -17.53 5.87
N ALA A 117 5.95 -16.43 5.13
CA ALA A 117 7.06 -15.50 5.28
C ALA A 117 6.54 -14.09 5.55
N ARG A 118 7.29 -13.36 6.38
CA ARG A 118 7.06 -11.95 6.69
C ARG A 118 8.32 -11.15 6.35
N ILE A 119 8.17 -10.09 5.55
CA ILE A 119 9.24 -9.14 5.23
C ILE A 119 8.83 -7.78 5.79
N SER A 120 9.68 -7.18 6.63
CA SER A 120 9.43 -5.86 7.22
C SER A 120 10.43 -4.82 6.68
N GLY A 121 9.91 -3.63 6.37
CA GLY A 121 10.66 -2.49 5.85
C GLY A 121 10.84 -2.53 4.32
N GLY A 122 11.38 -1.42 3.79
CA GLY A 122 11.74 -1.28 2.37
C GLY A 122 12.98 -2.09 2.00
N GLN A 123 12.89 -3.42 2.08
CA GLN A 123 13.98 -4.34 1.76
C GLN A 123 14.34 -4.31 0.27
N ARG A 124 15.58 -4.69 -0.06
CA ARG A 124 16.03 -4.81 -1.45
C ARG A 124 15.27 -5.93 -2.18
N PRO A 125 15.11 -5.86 -3.51
CA PRO A 125 14.44 -6.91 -4.29
C PRO A 125 14.97 -8.33 -4.03
N LEU A 126 16.28 -8.46 -3.75
CA LEU A 126 16.90 -9.75 -3.45
C LEU A 126 16.26 -10.45 -2.24
N ALA A 127 15.87 -9.71 -1.19
CA ALA A 127 15.22 -10.28 -0.02
C ALA A 127 13.88 -10.94 -0.38
N PHE A 128 13.14 -10.35 -1.33
CA PHE A 128 11.90 -10.94 -1.83
C PHE A 128 12.17 -12.19 -2.67
N LEU A 129 13.15 -12.14 -3.57
CA LEU A 129 13.55 -13.29 -4.40
C LEU A 129 13.96 -14.49 -3.53
N GLU A 130 14.72 -14.26 -2.46
CA GLU A 130 15.08 -15.31 -1.52
C GLU A 130 13.86 -15.96 -0.85
N GLN A 131 12.87 -15.16 -0.42
CA GLN A 131 11.64 -15.72 0.17
C GLN A 131 10.82 -16.49 -0.86
N PHE A 132 10.69 -15.98 -2.09
CA PHE A 132 10.00 -16.68 -3.16
C PHE A 132 10.66 -18.02 -3.50
N ALA A 133 12.00 -18.05 -3.58
CA ALA A 133 12.75 -19.27 -3.83
C ALA A 133 12.55 -20.30 -2.70
N LYS A 134 12.64 -19.86 -1.44
CA LYS A 134 12.42 -20.72 -0.26
C LYS A 134 11.02 -21.33 -0.22
N LEU A 135 9.99 -20.55 -0.58
CA LEU A 135 8.60 -20.99 -0.53
C LEU A 135 8.18 -21.85 -1.74
N ARG A 136 8.91 -21.81 -2.85
CA ARG A 136 8.54 -22.50 -4.09
C ARG A 136 8.33 -24.00 -3.92
N ILE A 137 9.30 -24.71 -3.32
CA ILE A 137 9.23 -26.18 -3.18
C ILE A 137 8.07 -26.60 -2.26
N PRO A 138 7.95 -26.08 -1.02
CA PRO A 138 6.84 -26.43 -0.14
C PRO A 138 5.45 -26.21 -0.76
N LEU A 139 5.27 -25.10 -1.49
CA LEU A 139 3.99 -24.79 -2.14
C LEU A 139 3.66 -25.74 -3.30
N LEU A 140 4.66 -26.18 -4.06
CA LEU A 140 4.47 -27.16 -5.12
C LEU A 140 4.10 -28.53 -4.54
N THR A 141 4.75 -28.94 -3.45
CA THR A 141 4.43 -30.18 -2.74
C THR A 141 2.99 -30.16 -2.24
N GLU A 142 2.58 -29.10 -1.53
CA GLU A 142 1.20 -28.94 -1.03
C GLU A 142 0.17 -28.96 -2.16
N ARG A 143 0.49 -28.37 -3.32
CA ARG A 143 -0.38 -28.40 -4.49
C ARG A 143 -0.54 -29.82 -5.04
N ILE A 144 0.56 -30.56 -5.19
CA ILE A 144 0.54 -31.95 -5.68
C ILE A 144 -0.28 -32.82 -4.73
N GLU A 145 -0.06 -32.72 -3.42
CA GLU A 145 -0.81 -33.48 -2.41
C GLU A 145 -2.31 -33.16 -2.46
N LYS A 146 -2.66 -31.88 -2.62
CA LYS A 146 -4.06 -31.44 -2.74
C LYS A 146 -4.72 -31.93 -4.03
N GLU A 147 -3.99 -32.03 -5.13
CA GLU A 147 -4.50 -32.59 -6.39
C GLU A 147 -4.64 -34.12 -6.30
N ALA A 148 -3.70 -34.82 -5.68
CA ALA A 148 -3.79 -36.27 -5.45
C ALA A 148 -5.02 -36.64 -4.63
N LYS A 149 -5.31 -35.90 -3.54
CA LYS A 149 -6.49 -36.12 -2.68
C LYS A 149 -7.84 -35.83 -3.37
N LYS A 150 -7.87 -35.15 -4.51
CA LYS A 150 -9.10 -34.92 -5.28
C LYS A 150 -9.42 -36.07 -6.24
N LEU A 151 -8.46 -36.96 -6.48
CA LEU A 151 -8.59 -38.11 -7.36
C LEU A 151 -8.99 -39.39 -6.61
N GLU A 152 -8.97 -39.34 -5.27
CA GLU A 152 -9.53 -40.33 -4.34
C GLU A 152 -10.98 -39.99 -3.99
#